data_AF-A0A958Z3A5-F1
#
_entry.id   AF-A0A958Z3A5-F1
#
_cell.length_a   1.000
_cell.length_b   1.000
_cell.length_c   1.000
_cell.angle_alpha   90.00
_cell.angle_beta   90.00
_cell.angle_gamma   90.00
#
_symmetry.space_group_name_H-M   'P 1'
#
loop_
_entity.id
_entity.type
_entity.pdbx_description
1 polymer ?
#
loop_
_entity_poly.entity_id
_entity_poly.type
_entity_poly.pdbx_seq_one_letter_code
_entity_poly.pdbx_strand_id
1 'polypeptide(L)'
;MKNFWFLNLIILFVTLNSCVNEPLGKADPSKVIQVNSELYNLIEKAAGNDFENELTCIDFNYAFTLVIYDENMDIFGYQVIKSDIEFSEFLGTLEEGKSISLSYPITSVLDNGQPYVINNNDELKEAIDKCLEADTITTCNNILTETTCIWKTTHLEGPNTEYEGSYFEVSNFGNVGFYFQEDAFGGTWVTYFIEDELHLNIFLTGNEEVSDDWNFDWKVVSFDQSQMEITNGINTYRLVKDCYEPCRKFLFEECETEPGSQRAIFDLESYF
;
A
#
# COMPACT_ATOMS: atom_id res chain seq x y z
N MET A 1 -103.19 10.63 5.73
CA MET A 1 -101.79 10.85 6.17
C MET A 1 -101.06 9.52 5.93
N LYS A 2 -100.40 9.28 4.77
CA LYS A 2 -98.94 9.45 4.48
C LYS A 2 -98.05 9.10 5.69
N ASN A 3 -96.97 8.30 5.67
CA ASN A 3 -96.24 7.43 4.71
C ASN A 3 -95.32 6.56 5.61
N PHE A 4 -95.21 5.25 5.37
CA PHE A 4 -94.00 4.51 4.92
C PHE A 4 -92.60 4.91 5.47
N TRP A 5 -91.89 3.87 5.96
CA TRP A 5 -90.46 3.55 5.75
C TRP A 5 -89.36 4.32 6.52
N PHE A 6 -88.58 3.65 7.38
CA PHE A 6 -87.28 3.07 7.02
C PHE A 6 -86.49 2.54 8.24
N LEU A 7 -85.95 1.34 8.06
CA LEU A 7 -84.99 0.64 8.92
C LEU A 7 -83.62 1.32 8.78
N ASN A 8 -83.00 1.78 9.88
CA ASN A 8 -81.63 2.29 9.85
C ASN A 8 -80.64 1.15 10.17
N LEU A 9 -80.08 0.58 9.11
CA LEU A 9 -78.90 -0.27 9.12
C LEU A 9 -77.67 0.65 8.96
N ILE A 10 -77.03 1.05 10.06
CA ILE A 10 -75.76 1.80 9.98
C ILE A 10 -74.63 0.79 9.90
N ILE A 11 -74.19 0.57 8.66
CA ILE A 11 -72.99 -0.16 8.26
C ILE A 11 -71.78 0.62 8.79
N LEU A 12 -71.08 0.04 9.75
CA LEU A 12 -69.79 0.52 10.24
C LEU A 12 -68.76 0.35 9.10
N PHE A 13 -68.44 1.44 8.42
CA PHE A 13 -67.38 1.52 7.43
C PHE A 13 -66.04 1.14 8.09
N VAL A 14 -65.55 -0.06 7.81
CA VAL A 14 -64.16 -0.46 8.11
C VAL A 14 -63.28 0.32 7.15
N THR A 15 -62.68 1.41 7.64
CA THR A 15 -61.61 2.10 6.93
C THR A 15 -60.35 1.23 6.98
N LEU A 16 -60.17 0.39 5.97
CA LEU A 16 -58.86 -0.14 5.60
C LEU A 16 -58.06 1.03 5.02
N ASN A 17 -57.38 1.79 5.88
CA ASN A 17 -56.34 2.70 5.39
C ASN A 17 -55.17 1.84 4.95
N SER A 18 -54.89 1.95 3.66
CA SER A 18 -53.77 1.35 2.94
C SER A 18 -52.45 1.55 3.69
N CYS A 19 -51.64 0.49 3.77
CA CYS A 19 -50.20 0.66 3.93
C CYS A 19 -49.73 1.60 2.80
N VAL A 20 -49.22 2.77 3.17
CA VAL A 20 -48.47 3.60 2.24
C VAL A 20 -47.25 2.76 1.85
N ASN A 21 -47.19 2.32 0.59
CA ASN A 21 -45.93 1.88 0.00
C ASN A 21 -45.06 3.14 -0.11
N GLU A 22 -44.32 3.45 0.95
CA GLU A 22 -43.18 4.35 0.80
C GLU A 22 -42.24 3.65 -0.19
N PRO A 23 -41.92 4.25 -1.34
CA PRO A 23 -40.89 3.69 -2.19
C PRO A 23 -39.64 3.56 -1.32
N LEU A 24 -39.05 2.36 -1.29
CA LEU A 24 -37.74 2.14 -0.70
C LEU A 24 -36.84 3.23 -1.29
N GLY A 25 -36.34 4.12 -0.43
CA GLY A 25 -35.69 5.35 -0.86
C GLY A 25 -34.58 5.03 -1.85
N LYS A 26 -34.54 5.77 -2.96
CA LYS A 26 -33.41 5.75 -3.87
C LYS A 26 -32.12 5.96 -3.09
N ALA A 27 -31.04 5.31 -3.52
CA ALA A 27 -29.76 5.50 -2.86
C ALA A 27 -29.36 6.97 -2.88
N ASP A 28 -28.72 7.41 -1.80
CA ASP A 28 -28.05 8.70 -1.75
C ASP A 28 -26.76 8.59 -2.59
N PRO A 29 -26.61 9.36 -3.69
CA PRO A 29 -25.43 9.30 -4.54
C PRO A 29 -24.11 9.57 -3.80
N SER A 30 -24.15 10.27 -2.67
CA SER A 30 -22.96 10.53 -1.84
C SER A 30 -22.53 9.34 -0.98
N LYS A 31 -23.37 8.30 -0.86
CA LYS A 31 -23.14 7.15 0.03
C LYS A 31 -22.90 5.83 -0.70
N VAL A 32 -22.96 5.85 -2.02
CA VAL A 32 -22.64 4.70 -2.86
C VAL A 32 -21.22 4.81 -3.41
N ILE A 33 -20.63 3.66 -3.68
CA ILE A 33 -19.33 3.50 -4.29
C ILE A 33 -19.59 3.00 -5.70
N GLN A 34 -19.36 3.86 -6.69
CA GLN A 34 -19.54 3.53 -8.10
C GLN A 34 -18.41 2.60 -8.56
N VAL A 35 -18.73 1.65 -9.43
CA VAL A 35 -17.69 0.84 -10.12
C VAL A 35 -16.70 1.79 -10.80
N ASN A 36 -15.41 1.46 -10.73
CA ASN A 36 -14.28 2.26 -11.23
C ASN A 36 -14.07 3.62 -10.52
N SER A 37 -14.82 3.94 -9.46
CA SER A 37 -14.48 5.09 -8.62
C SER A 37 -13.13 4.87 -7.91
N GLU A 38 -12.50 5.94 -7.47
CA GLU A 38 -11.23 5.85 -6.73
C GLU A 38 -11.34 4.89 -5.54
N LEU A 39 -12.36 5.07 -4.70
CA LEU A 39 -12.59 4.20 -3.55
C LEU A 39 -12.88 2.75 -3.95
N TYR A 40 -13.57 2.51 -5.07
CA TYR A 40 -13.79 1.15 -5.57
C TYR A 40 -12.48 0.43 -5.88
N ASN A 41 -11.60 1.11 -6.64
CA ASN A 41 -10.30 0.55 -7.03
C ASN A 41 -9.38 0.35 -5.81
N LEU A 42 -9.47 1.24 -4.81
CA LEU A 42 -8.76 1.09 -3.54
C LEU A 42 -9.24 -0.14 -2.77
N ILE A 43 -10.55 -0.37 -2.71
CA ILE A 43 -11.12 -1.57 -2.06
C ILE A 43 -10.73 -2.83 -2.82
N GLU A 44 -10.73 -2.82 -4.16
CA GLU A 44 -10.28 -3.97 -4.95
C GLU A 44 -8.82 -4.35 -4.65
N LYS A 45 -7.94 -3.36 -4.47
CA LYS A 45 -6.56 -3.60 -4.04
C LYS A 45 -6.49 -4.15 -2.62
N ALA A 46 -7.24 -3.57 -1.69
CA ALA A 46 -7.27 -4.02 -0.30
C ALA A 46 -7.80 -5.45 -0.13
N ALA A 47 -8.81 -5.84 -0.90
CA ALA A 47 -9.37 -7.19 -0.89
C ALA A 47 -8.63 -8.18 -1.81
N GLY A 48 -7.68 -7.69 -2.63
CA GLY A 48 -6.97 -8.48 -3.62
C GLY A 48 -6.05 -9.51 -2.98
N ASN A 49 -5.89 -10.65 -3.63
CA ASN A 49 -5.00 -11.74 -3.21
C ASN A 49 -3.86 -11.96 -4.21
N ASP A 50 -3.46 -10.89 -4.90
CA ASP A 50 -2.32 -10.94 -5.80
C ASP A 50 -1.07 -10.67 -4.96
N PHE A 51 -0.15 -11.64 -4.90
CA PHE A 51 1.06 -11.57 -4.06
C PHE A 51 1.94 -10.34 -4.30
N GLU A 52 1.76 -9.65 -5.43
CA GLU A 52 2.48 -8.41 -5.76
C GLU A 52 1.70 -7.12 -5.38
N ASN A 53 0.42 -7.21 -5.02
CA ASN A 53 -0.46 -6.06 -4.76
C ASN A 53 -1.32 -6.22 -3.47
N GLU A 54 -0.90 -7.06 -2.53
CA GLU A 54 -1.59 -7.24 -1.26
C GLU A 54 -1.31 -6.05 -0.33
N LEU A 55 -2.36 -5.35 0.11
CA LEU A 55 -2.25 -4.36 1.17
C LEU A 55 -2.27 -5.07 2.51
N THR A 56 -1.12 -5.12 3.17
CA THR A 56 -0.95 -5.97 4.36
C THR A 56 -1.48 -5.33 5.65
N CYS A 57 -1.66 -4.01 5.65
CA CYS A 57 -2.00 -3.24 6.84
C CYS A 57 -3.50 -3.01 7.09
N ILE A 58 -4.38 -3.55 6.25
CA ILE A 58 -5.83 -3.50 6.47
C ILE A 58 -6.46 -4.87 6.26
N ASP A 59 -6.99 -5.45 7.34
CA ASP A 59 -7.72 -6.73 7.31
C ASP A 59 -9.19 -6.48 7.69
N PHE A 60 -10.13 -6.82 6.80
CA PHE A 60 -11.55 -6.62 7.04
C PHE A 60 -12.12 -7.72 7.95
N ASN A 61 -12.83 -7.34 9.01
CA ASN A 61 -13.57 -8.31 9.81
C ASN A 61 -14.84 -8.74 9.06
N TYR A 62 -14.82 -9.96 8.58
CA TYR A 62 -15.97 -10.62 7.99
C TYR A 62 -16.93 -11.21 9.03
N ALA A 63 -18.22 -11.37 8.73
CA ALA A 63 -18.90 -11.06 7.47
C ALA A 63 -19.64 -9.71 7.51
N PHE A 64 -19.76 -9.04 6.36
CA PHE A 64 -20.60 -7.84 6.20
C PHE A 64 -21.49 -7.94 4.95
N THR A 65 -22.50 -7.07 4.87
CA THR A 65 -23.48 -7.07 3.76
C THR A 65 -23.29 -5.83 2.89
N LEU A 66 -23.25 -6.06 1.58
CA LEU A 66 -23.30 -5.05 0.53
C LEU A 66 -24.73 -4.88 0.04
N VAL A 67 -25.12 -3.63 -0.21
CA VAL A 67 -26.31 -3.28 -0.98
C VAL A 67 -25.86 -2.93 -2.39
N ILE A 68 -26.48 -3.53 -3.40
CA ILE A 68 -26.18 -3.32 -4.81
C ILE A 68 -27.27 -2.44 -5.40
N TYR A 69 -26.86 -1.42 -6.13
CA TYR A 69 -27.76 -0.51 -6.83
C TYR A 69 -27.52 -0.59 -8.34
N ASP A 70 -28.60 -0.45 -9.10
CA ASP A 70 -28.53 -0.33 -10.55
C ASP A 70 -28.23 1.13 -11.00
N GLU A 71 -28.18 1.35 -12.30
CA GLU A 71 -27.95 2.67 -12.92
C GLU A 71 -28.97 3.74 -12.49
N ASN A 72 -30.17 3.33 -12.05
CA ASN A 72 -31.25 4.22 -11.62
C ASN A 72 -31.21 4.51 -10.10
N MET A 73 -30.21 3.96 -9.41
CA MET A 73 -30.03 4.02 -7.96
C MET A 73 -31.13 3.28 -7.19
N ASP A 74 -31.77 2.33 -7.86
CA ASP A 74 -32.74 1.42 -7.26
C ASP A 74 -32.01 0.17 -6.76
N ILE A 75 -32.53 -0.41 -5.67
CA ILE A 75 -31.90 -1.60 -5.05
C ILE A 75 -32.01 -2.77 -6.04
N PHE A 76 -30.85 -3.21 -6.54
CA PHE A 76 -30.72 -4.38 -7.39
C PHE A 76 -30.64 -5.67 -6.57
N GLY A 77 -29.94 -5.64 -5.43
CA GLY A 77 -29.77 -6.82 -4.59
C GLY A 77 -28.92 -6.59 -3.34
N TYR A 78 -28.66 -7.68 -2.62
CA TYR A 78 -27.79 -7.71 -1.45
C TYR A 78 -26.82 -8.87 -1.59
N GLN A 79 -25.58 -8.67 -1.18
CA GLN A 79 -24.56 -9.71 -1.14
C GLN A 79 -23.92 -9.75 0.25
N VAL A 80 -23.81 -10.94 0.84
CA VAL A 80 -23.03 -11.13 2.08
C VAL A 80 -21.62 -11.54 1.67
N ILE A 81 -20.61 -10.84 2.18
CA ILE A 81 -19.20 -11.13 1.92
C ILE A 81 -18.59 -11.74 3.18
N LYS A 82 -17.84 -12.83 3.04
CA LYS A 82 -17.30 -13.62 4.16
C LYS A 82 -15.78 -13.76 4.16
N SER A 83 -15.09 -13.32 3.12
CA SER A 83 -13.63 -13.32 3.01
C SER A 83 -13.17 -12.30 1.97
N ASP A 84 -11.88 -11.95 1.98
CA ASP A 84 -11.26 -11.06 0.98
C ASP A 84 -11.39 -11.66 -0.42
N ILE A 85 -11.19 -12.97 -0.56
CA ILE A 85 -11.37 -13.68 -1.82
C ILE A 85 -12.80 -13.52 -2.35
N GLU A 86 -13.81 -13.71 -1.51
CA GLU A 86 -15.22 -13.51 -1.93
C GLU A 86 -15.48 -12.04 -2.29
N PHE A 87 -14.82 -11.11 -1.59
CA PHE A 87 -14.98 -9.69 -1.86
C PHE A 87 -14.36 -9.31 -3.21
N SER A 88 -13.11 -9.67 -3.44
CA SER A 88 -12.37 -9.42 -4.68
C SER A 88 -13.06 -10.07 -5.88
N GLU A 89 -13.49 -11.33 -5.76
CA GLU A 89 -14.27 -12.00 -6.79
C GLU A 89 -15.58 -11.26 -7.09
N PHE A 90 -16.30 -10.83 -6.05
CA PHE A 90 -17.54 -10.08 -6.22
C PHE A 90 -17.31 -8.74 -6.94
N LEU A 91 -16.30 -7.97 -6.53
CA LEU A 91 -15.95 -6.69 -7.17
C LEU A 91 -15.56 -6.90 -8.65
N GLY A 92 -14.78 -7.93 -8.95
CA GLY A 92 -14.41 -8.25 -10.35
C GLY A 92 -15.58 -8.69 -11.24
N THR A 93 -16.74 -9.03 -10.67
CA THR A 93 -17.95 -9.42 -11.44
C THR A 93 -18.96 -8.29 -11.60
N LEU A 94 -18.78 -7.16 -10.93
CA LEU A 94 -19.76 -6.08 -10.94
C LEU A 94 -19.65 -5.25 -12.22
N GLU A 95 -20.76 -5.18 -12.98
CA GLU A 95 -20.82 -4.45 -14.25
C GLU A 95 -20.74 -2.93 -14.06
N GLU A 96 -20.17 -2.23 -15.05
CA GLU A 96 -20.22 -0.77 -15.14
C GLU A 96 -21.68 -0.27 -15.07
N GLY A 97 -21.90 0.89 -14.44
CA GLY A 97 -23.23 1.45 -14.22
C GLY A 97 -23.89 0.97 -12.93
N LYS A 98 -23.35 -0.06 -12.26
CA LYS A 98 -23.78 -0.46 -10.91
C LYS A 98 -22.96 0.26 -9.84
N SER A 99 -23.49 0.27 -8.63
CA SER A 99 -22.79 0.77 -7.45
C SER A 99 -23.10 -0.08 -6.22
N ILE A 100 -22.22 0.01 -5.22
CA ILE A 100 -22.36 -0.70 -3.95
C ILE A 100 -22.43 0.28 -2.79
N SER A 101 -23.05 -0.14 -1.69
CA SER A 101 -22.93 0.53 -0.40
C SER A 101 -22.64 -0.51 0.67
N LEU A 102 -21.66 -0.22 1.53
CA LEU A 102 -21.33 -1.06 2.67
C LEU A 102 -22.30 -0.77 3.81
N SER A 103 -22.72 -1.83 4.51
CA SER A 103 -23.52 -1.68 5.72
C SER A 103 -22.64 -1.24 6.89
N TYR A 104 -22.33 0.05 6.96
CA TYR A 104 -21.55 0.65 8.04
C TYR A 104 -22.27 0.55 9.41
N PRO A 105 -21.51 0.51 10.51
CA PRO A 105 -20.04 0.46 10.56
C PRO A 105 -19.49 -0.91 10.17
N ILE A 106 -18.34 -0.92 9.51
CA ILE A 106 -17.50 -2.12 9.37
C ILE A 106 -16.32 -2.02 10.32
N THR A 107 -15.67 -3.13 10.58
CA THR A 107 -14.48 -3.16 11.44
C THR A 107 -13.30 -3.78 10.70
N SER A 108 -12.11 -3.23 10.90
CA SER A 108 -10.85 -3.81 10.46
C SER A 108 -9.93 -4.06 11.65
N VAL A 109 -8.85 -4.82 11.43
CA VAL A 109 -7.76 -4.98 12.39
C VAL A 109 -6.55 -4.22 11.86
N LEU A 110 -5.97 -3.36 12.70
CA LEU A 110 -4.70 -2.68 12.40
C LEU A 110 -3.52 -3.62 12.69
N ASP A 111 -2.33 -3.32 12.17
CA ASP A 111 -1.08 -4.11 12.41
C ASP A 111 -0.77 -4.40 13.88
N ASN A 112 -1.23 -3.53 14.80
CA ASN A 112 -1.05 -3.70 16.24
C ASN A 112 -2.11 -4.61 16.91
N GLY A 113 -2.98 -5.24 16.11
CA GLY A 113 -4.06 -6.11 16.56
C GLY A 113 -5.25 -5.38 17.19
N GLN A 114 -5.28 -4.05 17.21
CA GLN A 114 -6.43 -3.30 17.72
C GLN A 114 -7.55 -3.22 16.69
N PRO A 115 -8.82 -3.37 17.10
CA PRO A 115 -9.94 -3.17 16.21
C PRO A 115 -10.09 -1.69 15.85
N TYR A 116 -10.26 -1.41 14.57
CA TYR A 116 -10.56 -0.10 14.02
C TYR A 116 -11.96 -0.10 13.41
N VAL A 117 -12.76 0.92 13.73
CA VAL A 117 -14.16 1.01 13.29
C VAL A 117 -14.26 2.05 12.19
N ILE A 118 -14.83 1.67 11.06
CA ILE A 118 -15.01 2.51 9.88
C ILE A 118 -16.50 2.77 9.72
N ASN A 119 -16.91 4.03 9.74
CA ASN A 119 -18.34 4.43 9.81
C ASN A 119 -18.90 4.93 8.48
N ASN A 120 -18.06 5.23 7.50
CA ASN A 120 -18.48 5.79 6.21
C ASN A 120 -17.38 5.61 5.14
N ASN A 121 -17.71 6.01 3.91
CA ASN A 121 -16.80 5.91 2.75
C ASN A 121 -15.53 6.75 2.90
N ASP A 122 -15.61 7.94 3.53
CA ASP A 122 -14.46 8.83 3.71
C ASP A 122 -13.46 8.21 4.69
N GLU A 123 -13.94 7.67 5.81
CA GLU A 123 -13.12 6.94 6.79
C GLU A 123 -12.51 5.66 6.19
N LEU A 124 -13.23 4.97 5.30
CA LEU A 124 -12.70 3.80 4.59
C LEU A 124 -11.57 4.20 3.65
N LYS A 125 -11.78 5.28 2.88
CA LYS A 125 -10.76 5.79 1.96
C LYS A 125 -9.49 6.18 2.73
N GLU A 126 -9.64 6.97 3.79
CA GLU A 126 -8.52 7.42 4.63
C GLU A 126 -7.75 6.23 5.24
N ALA A 127 -8.46 5.17 5.66
CA ALA A 127 -7.83 3.97 6.19
C ALA A 127 -7.00 3.22 5.13
N ILE A 128 -7.51 3.08 3.91
CA ILE A 128 -6.80 2.42 2.81
C ILE A 128 -5.63 3.27 2.32
N ASP A 129 -5.80 4.60 2.19
CA ASP A 129 -4.74 5.52 1.76
C ASP A 129 -3.55 5.48 2.73
N LYS A 130 -3.80 5.55 4.05
CA LYS A 130 -2.75 5.43 5.07
C LYS A 130 -2.03 4.08 5.02
N CYS A 131 -2.76 3.02 4.68
CA CYS A 131 -2.18 1.70 4.54
C CYS A 131 -1.25 1.65 3.31
N LEU A 132 -1.69 2.18 2.17
CA LEU A 132 -0.86 2.32 0.97
C LEU A 132 0.44 3.09 1.22
N GLU A 133 0.38 4.19 1.95
CA GLU A 133 1.57 4.96 2.33
C GLU A 133 2.53 4.11 3.18
N ALA A 134 2.03 3.43 4.21
CA ALA A 134 2.84 2.60 5.09
C ALA A 134 3.52 1.42 4.35
N ASP A 135 2.78 0.73 3.47
CA ASP A 135 3.30 -0.36 2.65
C ASP A 135 4.34 0.15 1.64
N THR A 136 4.12 1.33 1.06
CA THR A 136 5.07 1.98 0.14
C THR A 136 6.37 2.33 0.86
N ILE A 137 6.30 2.92 2.06
CA ILE A 137 7.46 3.21 2.92
C ILE A 137 8.22 1.92 3.22
N THR A 138 7.51 0.88 3.65
CA THR A 138 8.10 -0.42 4.01
C THR A 138 8.83 -1.04 2.82
N THR A 139 8.19 -1.04 1.65
CA THR A 139 8.76 -1.56 0.42
C THR A 139 10.01 -0.78 0.01
N CYS A 140 9.94 0.55 0.01
CA CYS A 140 11.06 1.43 -0.31
C CYS A 140 12.25 1.19 0.65
N ASN A 141 12.00 1.09 1.96
CA ASN A 141 13.03 0.85 2.97
C ASN A 141 13.70 -0.51 2.80
N ASN A 142 12.92 -1.56 2.52
CA ASN A 142 13.47 -2.89 2.27
C ASN A 142 14.38 -2.90 1.03
N ILE A 143 14.00 -2.18 -0.03
CA ILE A 143 14.81 -2.05 -1.24
C ILE A 143 16.10 -1.26 -0.95
N LEU A 144 15.99 -0.13 -0.26
CA LEU A 144 17.10 0.75 0.07
C LEU A 144 18.16 0.06 0.94
N THR A 145 17.73 -0.75 1.90
CA THR A 145 18.57 -1.27 2.99
C THR A 145 19.15 -2.67 2.75
N GLU A 146 19.09 -3.16 1.52
CA GLU A 146 19.63 -4.47 1.16
C GLU A 146 21.15 -4.52 1.41
N THR A 147 21.56 -5.31 2.42
CA THR A 147 22.91 -5.28 2.99
C THR A 147 24.05 -5.66 2.05
N THR A 148 23.75 -6.27 0.91
CA THR A 148 24.72 -6.70 -0.11
C THR A 148 24.85 -5.70 -1.26
N CYS A 149 24.19 -4.55 -1.16
CA CYS A 149 24.09 -3.60 -2.25
C CYS A 149 24.52 -2.19 -1.84
N ILE A 150 25.04 -1.46 -2.82
CA ILE A 150 25.31 -0.03 -2.74
C ILE A 150 24.44 0.70 -3.77
N TRP A 151 24.26 2.00 -3.58
CA TRP A 151 23.48 2.84 -4.49
C TRP A 151 24.40 3.83 -5.19
N LYS A 152 24.71 3.57 -6.45
CA LYS A 152 25.56 4.44 -7.28
C LYS A 152 24.77 5.62 -7.81
N THR A 153 25.33 6.80 -7.68
CA THR A 153 24.73 8.05 -8.15
C THR A 153 25.04 8.28 -9.62
N THR A 154 23.99 8.54 -10.40
CA THR A 154 24.05 9.06 -11.76
C THR A 154 23.30 10.38 -11.81
N HIS A 155 23.95 11.42 -12.33
CA HIS A 155 23.35 12.73 -12.55
C HIS A 155 22.35 12.68 -13.71
N LEU A 156 21.19 13.32 -13.53
CA LEU A 156 20.20 13.50 -14.59
C LEU A 156 20.02 14.98 -14.95
N GLU A 157 19.74 15.83 -13.95
CA GLU A 157 19.46 17.25 -14.15
C GLU A 157 20.04 18.11 -13.01
N GLY A 158 20.30 19.39 -13.29
CA GLY A 158 20.75 20.37 -12.32
C GLY A 158 22.25 20.70 -12.38
N PRO A 159 22.70 21.70 -11.60
CA PRO A 159 24.07 22.20 -11.63
C PRO A 159 25.12 21.25 -11.01
N ASN A 160 24.73 20.36 -10.09
CA ASN A 160 25.67 19.58 -9.28
C ASN A 160 26.02 18.25 -9.97
N THR A 161 26.92 18.33 -10.96
CA THR A 161 27.31 17.22 -11.85
C THR A 161 28.48 16.38 -11.34
N GLU A 162 29.17 16.86 -10.31
CA GLU A 162 30.41 16.31 -9.79
C GLU A 162 30.24 14.97 -9.09
N TYR A 163 29.03 14.64 -8.64
CA TYR A 163 28.72 13.42 -7.87
C TYR A 163 28.54 12.17 -8.72
N GLU A 164 28.78 12.23 -10.04
CA GLU A 164 28.70 11.07 -10.93
C GLU A 164 29.64 9.94 -10.46
N GLY A 165 29.09 8.74 -10.25
CA GLY A 165 29.84 7.58 -9.80
C GLY A 165 30.16 7.55 -8.30
N SER A 166 29.72 8.56 -7.52
CA SER A 166 29.63 8.44 -6.06
C SER A 166 28.64 7.35 -5.66
N TYR A 167 28.65 6.91 -4.41
CA TYR A 167 27.67 5.91 -3.95
C TYR A 167 27.30 6.04 -2.49
N PHE A 168 26.09 5.54 -2.17
CA PHE A 168 25.59 5.41 -0.82
C PHE A 168 25.61 3.96 -0.35
N GLU A 169 26.02 3.76 0.91
CA GLU A 169 25.78 2.56 1.69
C GLU A 169 24.69 2.86 2.72
N VAL A 170 23.54 2.20 2.58
CA VAL A 170 22.35 2.50 3.38
C VAL A 170 22.10 1.37 4.37
N SER A 171 21.97 1.72 5.64
CA SER A 171 21.71 0.76 6.72
C SER A 171 20.24 0.74 7.12
N ASN A 172 19.71 -0.44 7.46
CA ASN A 172 18.38 -0.61 8.06
C ASN A 172 18.22 0.00 9.46
N PHE A 173 19.28 0.60 10.03
CA PHE A 173 19.21 1.33 11.30
C PHE A 173 19.05 2.85 11.12
N GLY A 174 18.82 3.33 9.89
CA GLY A 174 18.65 4.76 9.59
C GLY A 174 19.98 5.52 9.42
N ASN A 175 21.10 4.81 9.33
CA ASN A 175 22.41 5.39 9.03
C ASN A 175 22.73 5.28 7.54
N VAL A 176 23.44 6.26 6.99
CA VAL A 176 23.95 6.25 5.62
C VAL A 176 25.43 6.63 5.60
N GLY A 177 26.20 5.97 4.74
CA GLY A 177 27.55 6.38 4.36
C GLY A 177 27.55 6.84 2.91
N PHE A 178 27.99 8.06 2.64
CA PHE A 178 28.18 8.58 1.30
C PHE A 178 29.67 8.61 0.94
N TYR A 179 30.02 8.02 -0.20
CA TYR A 179 31.40 7.90 -0.65
C TYR A 179 31.58 8.68 -1.94
N PHE A 180 32.45 9.67 -1.88
CA PHE A 180 32.72 10.59 -2.98
C PHE A 180 34.21 10.90 -3.03
N GLN A 181 34.84 10.61 -4.17
CA GLN A 181 36.28 10.70 -4.35
C GLN A 181 37.04 9.81 -3.34
N GLU A 182 37.96 10.38 -2.56
CA GLU A 182 38.73 9.67 -1.52
C GLU A 182 38.12 9.85 -0.11
N ASP A 183 36.99 10.56 -0.02
CA ASP A 183 36.33 10.89 1.24
C ASP A 183 35.07 10.05 1.49
N ALA A 184 34.75 9.87 2.77
CA ALA A 184 33.54 9.20 3.23
C ALA A 184 32.81 10.10 4.24
N PHE A 185 31.50 10.28 4.03
CA PHE A 185 30.64 11.13 4.83
C PHE A 185 29.58 10.28 5.52
N GLY A 186 29.57 10.32 6.85
CA GLY A 186 28.55 9.63 7.65
C GLY A 186 27.30 10.48 7.80
N GLY A 187 26.14 9.84 7.90
CA GLY A 187 24.87 10.52 7.97
C GLY A 187 23.70 9.65 8.45
N THR A 188 22.51 10.22 8.32
CA THR A 188 21.23 9.57 8.55
C THR A 188 20.32 9.71 7.34
N TRP A 189 19.37 8.79 7.21
CA TRP A 189 18.34 8.83 6.18
C TRP A 189 16.99 8.40 6.77
N VAL A 190 15.90 8.86 6.17
CA VAL A 190 14.54 8.41 6.50
C VAL A 190 13.60 8.66 5.33
N THR A 191 12.64 7.77 5.13
CA THR A 191 11.55 7.94 4.16
C THR A 191 10.24 8.25 4.85
N TYR A 192 9.44 9.13 4.26
CA TYR A 192 8.10 9.49 4.75
C TYR A 192 7.29 10.17 3.63
N PHE A 193 5.98 10.32 3.84
CA PHE A 193 5.12 11.05 2.91
C PHE A 193 4.94 12.53 3.31
N ILE A 194 4.88 13.41 2.31
CA ILE A 194 4.38 14.78 2.42
C ILE A 194 3.33 14.97 1.31
N GLU A 195 2.09 15.32 1.68
CA GLU A 195 1.02 15.65 0.71
C GLU A 195 0.90 14.59 -0.41
N ASP A 196 0.84 13.31 -0.04
CA ASP A 196 0.74 12.14 -0.94
C ASP A 196 1.98 11.85 -1.81
N GLU A 197 3.09 12.56 -1.59
CA GLU A 197 4.37 12.33 -2.26
C GLU A 197 5.34 11.60 -1.32
N LEU A 198 6.04 10.58 -1.82
CA LEU A 198 7.08 9.88 -1.07
C LEU A 198 8.38 10.71 -1.09
N HIS A 199 8.97 10.93 0.07
CA HIS A 199 10.20 11.67 0.25
C HIS A 199 11.27 10.81 0.92
N LEU A 200 12.53 11.10 0.59
CA LEU A 200 13.75 10.57 1.19
C LEU A 200 14.55 11.74 1.75
N ASN A 201 14.53 11.89 3.07
CA ASN A 201 15.38 12.86 3.73
C ASN A 201 16.78 12.27 3.91
N ILE A 202 17.80 13.00 3.47
CA ILE A 202 19.21 12.65 3.66
C ILE A 202 19.85 13.72 4.52
N PHE A 203 20.69 13.32 5.45
CA PHE A 203 21.49 14.23 6.26
C PHE A 203 22.90 13.67 6.41
N LEU A 204 23.88 14.34 5.82
CA LEU A 204 25.31 14.04 5.87
C LEU A 204 26.02 15.01 6.83
N THR A 205 27.12 14.53 7.39
CA THR A 205 28.00 15.28 8.29
C THR A 205 29.42 15.36 7.73
N GLY A 206 30.16 16.41 8.09
CA GLY A 206 31.60 16.52 7.84
C GLY A 206 31.98 17.71 6.97
N ASN A 207 31.60 17.69 5.68
CA ASN A 207 31.93 18.73 4.70
C ASN A 207 30.70 19.59 4.38
N GLU A 208 30.83 20.92 4.51
CA GLU A 208 29.72 21.87 4.29
C GLU A 208 29.22 21.87 2.85
N GLU A 209 30.09 21.80 1.85
CA GLU A 209 29.69 21.79 0.42
C GLU A 209 28.88 20.53 0.08
N VAL A 210 29.39 19.35 0.46
CA VAL A 210 28.67 18.08 0.28
C VAL A 210 27.36 18.05 1.07
N SER A 211 27.37 18.60 2.27
CA SER A 211 26.16 18.67 3.11
C SER A 211 25.12 19.62 2.51
N ASP A 212 25.54 20.79 2.01
CA ASP A 212 24.65 21.77 1.38
C ASP A 212 24.00 21.22 0.10
N ASP A 213 24.67 20.30 -0.59
CA ASP A 213 24.17 19.67 -1.81
C ASP A 213 23.26 18.46 -1.56
N TRP A 214 23.48 17.71 -0.46
CA TRP A 214 22.77 16.47 -0.18
C TRP A 214 21.74 16.54 0.94
N ASN A 215 21.85 17.52 1.85
CA ASN A 215 20.99 17.63 3.03
C ASN A 215 19.62 18.25 2.69
N PHE A 216 18.89 17.54 1.85
CA PHE A 216 17.55 17.89 1.41
C PHE A 216 16.55 16.81 1.78
N ASP A 217 15.30 17.26 1.75
CA ASP A 217 14.15 16.39 1.66
C ASP A 217 13.89 16.10 0.18
N TRP A 218 14.40 14.97 -0.30
CA TRP A 218 14.33 14.61 -1.70
C TRP A 218 12.99 13.98 -2.02
N LYS A 219 12.27 14.51 -3.00
CA LYS A 219 11.11 13.83 -3.56
C LYS A 219 11.56 12.59 -4.32
N VAL A 220 10.97 11.44 -3.99
CA VAL A 220 11.16 10.18 -4.73
C VAL A 220 10.20 10.19 -5.92
N VAL A 221 10.75 10.36 -7.13
CA VAL A 221 9.97 10.44 -8.39
C VAL A 221 9.49 9.05 -8.80
N SER A 222 10.38 8.07 -8.70
CA SER A 222 10.06 6.66 -8.94
C SER A 222 11.10 5.77 -8.29
N PHE A 223 10.74 4.53 -7.97
CA PHE A 223 11.67 3.51 -7.52
C PHE A 223 11.20 2.13 -7.94
N ASP A 224 12.16 1.23 -8.15
CA ASP A 224 11.95 -0.20 -8.35
C ASP A 224 13.04 -0.98 -7.61
N GLN A 225 13.12 -2.30 -7.82
CA GLN A 225 14.09 -3.15 -7.12
C GLN A 225 15.56 -2.83 -7.43
N SER A 226 15.83 -2.10 -8.52
CA SER A 226 17.16 -1.87 -9.09
C SER A 226 17.57 -0.40 -9.16
N GLN A 227 16.63 0.54 -9.11
CA GLN A 227 16.94 1.97 -9.22
C GLN A 227 15.91 2.84 -8.49
N MET A 228 16.31 4.06 -8.17
CA MET A 228 15.47 5.09 -7.59
C MET A 228 15.82 6.44 -8.21
N GLU A 229 14.83 7.26 -8.54
CA GLU A 229 15.01 8.63 -9.01
C GLU A 229 14.54 9.61 -7.94
N ILE A 230 15.42 10.54 -7.56
CA ILE A 230 15.17 11.54 -6.52
C ILE A 230 15.43 12.95 -7.04
N THR A 231 14.65 13.92 -6.57
CA THR A 231 14.79 15.33 -6.95
C THR A 231 14.49 16.27 -5.78
N ASN A 232 15.19 17.40 -5.73
CA ASN A 232 14.85 18.52 -4.85
C ASN A 232 14.23 19.71 -5.63
N GLY A 233 13.84 19.48 -6.89
CA GLY A 233 13.32 20.48 -7.82
C GLY A 233 14.38 21.30 -8.56
N ILE A 234 15.65 21.18 -8.18
CA ILE A 234 16.79 21.82 -8.85
C ILE A 234 17.74 20.77 -9.44
N ASN A 235 18.14 19.81 -8.61
CA ASN A 235 18.94 18.66 -9.01
C ASN A 235 18.08 17.40 -9.03
N THR A 236 18.37 16.52 -9.98
CA THR A 236 17.74 15.21 -10.10
C THR A 236 18.83 14.16 -10.28
N TYR A 237 18.77 13.11 -9.46
CA TYR A 237 19.71 12.00 -9.49
C TYR A 237 18.96 10.68 -9.67
N ARG A 238 19.61 9.76 -10.38
CA ARG A 238 19.25 8.35 -10.40
C ARG A 238 20.24 7.59 -9.54
N LEU A 239 19.74 6.92 -8.52
CA LEU A 239 20.46 5.98 -7.71
C LEU A 239 20.28 4.58 -8.32
N VAL A 240 21.36 3.97 -8.77
CA VAL A 240 21.35 2.62 -9.36
C VAL A 240 21.93 1.63 -8.35
N LYS A 241 21.15 0.62 -8.00
CA LYS A 241 21.53 -0.42 -7.08
C LYS A 241 22.57 -1.33 -7.73
N ASP A 242 23.72 -1.47 -7.08
CA ASP A 242 24.79 -2.38 -7.47
C ASP A 242 25.03 -3.36 -6.32
N CYS A 243 24.65 -4.62 -6.53
CA CYS A 243 24.71 -5.66 -5.52
C CYS A 243 25.93 -6.56 -5.76
N TYR A 244 26.71 -6.76 -4.72
CA TYR A 244 27.80 -7.71 -4.71
C TYR A 244 27.29 -9.04 -4.19
N GLU A 245 27.69 -10.15 -4.81
CA GLU A 245 27.52 -11.45 -4.15
C GLU A 245 28.34 -11.40 -2.85
N PRO A 246 27.73 -11.64 -1.67
CA PRO A 246 28.50 -11.75 -0.45
C PRO A 246 29.55 -12.84 -0.67
N CYS A 247 30.81 -12.59 -0.31
CA CYS A 247 31.89 -13.57 -0.42
C CYS A 247 31.37 -14.91 0.11
N ARG A 248 31.12 -15.88 -0.78
CA ARG A 248 30.69 -17.21 -0.36
C ARG A 248 31.77 -17.74 0.56
N LYS A 249 31.42 -17.99 1.82
CA LYS A 249 32.30 -18.74 2.70
C LYS A 249 32.36 -20.17 2.17
N PHE A 250 33.34 -20.45 1.33
CA PHE A 250 33.61 -21.80 0.89
C PHE A 250 34.15 -22.58 2.10
N LEU A 251 33.42 -23.62 2.50
CA LEU A 251 33.89 -24.59 3.48
C LEU A 251 34.51 -25.74 2.69
N PHE A 252 35.82 -25.83 2.71
CA PHE A 252 36.54 -26.92 2.09
C PHE A 252 36.95 -27.94 3.16
N GLU A 253 36.71 -29.22 2.91
CA GLU A 253 37.04 -30.31 3.82
C GLU A 253 37.89 -31.33 3.07
N GLU A 254 39.05 -31.67 3.64
CA GLU A 254 39.96 -32.67 3.08
C GLU A 254 40.27 -33.75 4.12
N CYS A 255 40.36 -34.98 3.65
CA CYS A 255 40.74 -36.11 4.48
C CYS A 255 42.27 -36.25 4.59
N GLU A 256 42.74 -36.93 5.64
CA GLU A 256 44.15 -37.32 5.72
C GLU A 256 44.52 -38.20 4.52
N THR A 257 45.60 -37.84 3.82
CA THR A 257 46.11 -38.64 2.70
C THR A 257 46.84 -39.90 3.16
N GLU A 258 47.36 -39.88 4.39
CA GLU A 258 47.98 -41.01 5.07
C GLU A 258 47.27 -41.29 6.41
N PRO A 259 46.79 -42.53 6.66
CA PRO A 259 46.03 -42.84 7.87
C PRO A 259 46.80 -42.57 9.16
N GLY A 260 46.24 -41.74 10.05
CA GLY A 260 46.81 -41.43 11.37
C GLY A 260 47.86 -40.32 11.36
N SER A 261 48.01 -39.63 10.22
CA SER A 261 48.97 -38.54 10.07
C SER A 261 48.54 -37.24 10.75
N GLN A 262 47.24 -37.09 11.05
CA GLN A 262 46.65 -35.83 11.56
C GLN A 262 46.92 -34.63 10.65
N ARG A 263 47.18 -34.88 9.37
CA ARG A 263 47.53 -33.88 8.37
C ARG A 263 46.73 -34.14 7.11
N ALA A 264 45.97 -33.13 6.70
CA ALA A 264 45.38 -33.06 5.38
C ALA A 264 46.21 -32.10 4.51
N ILE A 265 46.30 -32.38 3.21
CA ILE A 265 46.92 -31.48 2.24
C ILE A 265 45.78 -30.80 1.49
N PHE A 266 45.81 -29.48 1.50
CA PHE A 266 44.82 -28.66 0.81
C PHE A 266 45.46 -28.07 -0.44
N ASP A 267 44.98 -28.47 -1.62
CA ASP A 267 45.37 -27.87 -2.89
C ASP A 267 44.22 -27.00 -3.39
N LEU A 268 44.41 -25.67 -3.35
CA LEU A 268 43.40 -24.73 -3.79
C LEU A 268 43.11 -24.85 -5.29
N GLU A 269 44.09 -25.24 -6.11
CA GLU A 269 43.92 -25.35 -7.57
C GLU A 269 43.01 -26.51 -7.97
N SER A 270 42.80 -27.52 -7.11
CA SER A 270 41.90 -28.63 -7.42
C SER A 270 40.42 -28.32 -7.23
N TYR A 271 40.09 -27.18 -6.62
CA TYR A 271 38.72 -26.77 -6.32
C TYR A 271 38.14 -25.72 -7.29
N PHE A 272 38.95 -25.23 -8.23
CA PHE A 272 38.58 -24.22 -9.23
C PHE A 272 38.77 -24.72 -10.66
#